data_AF-A0A0C4DKM8-F1
#
_entry.id   AF-A0A0C4DKM8-F1
#
_cell.length_a   1.000
_cell.length_b   1.000
_cell.length_c   1.000
_cell.angle_alpha   90.00
_cell.angle_beta   90.00
_cell.angle_gamma   90.00
#
_symmetry.space_group_name_H-M   'P 1'
#
loop_
_entity.id
_entity.type
_entity.pdbx_description
1 polymer ?
#
loop_
_entity_poly.entity_id
_entity_poly.type
_entity_poly.pdbx_seq_one_letter_code
_entity_poly.pdbx_strand_id
1 'polypeptide(L)'
;MWRRTYLLLVLVRLWFALSPSYLHPDENFQGPEVIAGQIFSYPVRHTWEFTSDRPIRSVFPLWPIYGLPMLLLRWLWIGNGKDGEIPPIAVFWSLRVLMFVLGFVLEDWAIHELIESTRHRRVAVLLVASSYVTWTYQTHTFSNSIETLVVAWSLVLMERIVSPRDSQQRDSLMASTVLGMLVVFGVFNRITFPAFLLIPGVRLIPYFWNRPLSLAVLLLSALLTTVVAIILDTAFYTKHQVSWADIVFNPVITPLNNLLYNISPDNLAQHGLHPWYQHLLVNIPLLLGPGAVLLLVSAQRNSPRLYSAMSGLFVLSIFQHQEARFLQPTVPLILSSVRLPRSRPLRRAWITAWVVFNAAMGVLMGVYHQGGIVPTQVFMSKQPDATKAIWWKTYSPPIWLLNGKNEVLETRDVMSLGREDLFAQLETVATCDTPADRRSLEYLREKNGTYLIAPLSATGLDPYLSNKGLDGLRFREVWRYQKHFNFDDLDWGEDGVWKTLNRLIGRRGLAAWRVTKSCPGKKG
;
A
#
# COMPACT_ATOMS: atom_id res chain seq x y z
N MET A 1 -9.93 20.12 25.44
CA MET A 1 -9.86 20.37 23.98
C MET A 1 -9.15 19.25 23.21
N TRP A 2 -7.95 18.81 23.60
CA TRP A 2 -7.18 17.77 22.86
C TRP A 2 -7.96 16.48 22.53
N ARG A 3 -8.77 15.95 23.46
CA ARG A 3 -9.59 14.74 23.21
C ARG A 3 -10.59 14.93 22.07
N ARG A 4 -11.24 16.09 22.01
CA ARG A 4 -12.21 16.41 20.93
C ARG A 4 -11.49 16.51 19.58
N THR A 5 -10.32 17.15 19.56
CA THR A 5 -9.47 17.21 18.37
C THR A 5 -9.04 15.82 17.92
N TYR A 6 -8.59 14.97 18.84
CA TYR A 6 -8.22 13.59 18.53
C TYR A 6 -9.40 12.79 17.96
N LEU A 7 -10.59 12.86 18.58
CA LEU A 7 -11.78 12.20 18.05
C LEU A 7 -12.16 12.67 16.64
N LEU A 8 -12.06 13.99 16.38
CA LEU A 8 -12.25 14.52 15.03
C LEU A 8 -11.23 13.93 14.05
N LEU A 9 -9.96 13.83 14.45
CA LEU A 9 -8.89 13.26 13.61
C LEU A 9 -9.10 11.77 13.34
N VAL A 10 -9.67 11.02 14.29
CA VAL A 10 -10.08 9.62 14.09
C VAL A 10 -11.18 9.53 13.02
N LEU A 11 -12.17 10.43 13.04
CA LEU A 11 -13.20 10.49 12.00
C LEU A 11 -12.62 10.87 10.62
N VAL A 12 -11.66 11.80 10.58
CA VAL A 12 -10.92 12.14 9.36
C VAL A 12 -10.15 10.93 8.83
N ARG A 13 -9.46 10.19 9.72
CA ARG A 13 -8.75 8.94 9.37
C ARG A 13 -9.71 7.90 8.79
N LEU A 14 -10.89 7.72 9.40
CA LEU A 14 -11.93 6.81 8.88
C LEU A 14 -12.46 7.24 7.51
N TRP A 15 -12.66 8.53 7.29
CA TRP A 15 -13.07 9.06 5.98
C TRP A 15 -12.06 8.70 4.89
N PHE A 16 -10.77 8.86 5.14
CA PHE A 16 -9.72 8.49 4.18
C PHE A 16 -9.59 6.97 4.02
N ALA A 17 -9.78 6.19 5.08
CA ALA A 17 -9.83 4.73 4.97
C ALA A 17 -10.95 4.25 4.03
N LEU A 18 -12.08 4.97 4.01
CA LEU A 18 -13.25 4.69 3.17
C LEU A 18 -13.22 5.43 1.81
N SER A 19 -12.11 6.09 1.47
CA SER A 19 -11.93 6.79 0.21
C SER A 19 -11.32 5.87 -0.86
N PRO A 20 -11.75 5.94 -2.14
CA PRO A 20 -11.33 4.99 -3.17
C PRO A 20 -9.94 5.26 -3.76
N SER A 21 -9.10 6.07 -3.08
CA SER A 21 -7.72 6.33 -3.50
C SER A 21 -6.91 5.06 -3.67
N TYR A 22 -5.99 5.07 -4.64
CA TYR A 22 -5.16 3.92 -4.98
C TYR A 22 -3.69 4.31 -4.97
N LEU A 23 -3.05 4.18 -3.81
CA LEU A 23 -1.73 4.79 -3.62
C LEU A 23 -0.60 4.08 -4.37
N HIS A 24 -0.70 2.74 -4.51
CA HIS A 24 0.30 1.92 -5.19
C HIS A 24 -0.25 0.49 -5.44
N PRO A 25 0.11 -0.18 -6.56
CA PRO A 25 -0.33 -1.54 -6.88
C PRO A 25 -0.19 -2.59 -5.77
N ASP A 26 0.97 -2.59 -5.12
CA ASP A 26 1.35 -3.49 -4.03
C ASP A 26 0.36 -3.52 -2.87
N GLU A 27 -0.47 -2.50 -2.71
CA GLU A 27 -1.57 -2.51 -1.76
C GLU A 27 -2.45 -3.77 -1.90
N ASN A 28 -2.64 -4.24 -3.14
CA ASN A 28 -3.47 -5.41 -3.44
C ASN A 28 -2.60 -6.62 -3.79
N PHE A 29 -1.57 -6.43 -4.63
CA PHE A 29 -0.80 -7.53 -5.21
C PHE A 29 0.11 -8.26 -4.22
N GLN A 30 0.53 -7.61 -3.13
CA GLN A 30 1.40 -8.22 -2.12
C GLN A 30 0.63 -8.81 -0.93
N GLY A 31 -0.69 -8.72 -0.89
CA GLY A 31 -1.46 -9.17 0.27
C GLY A 31 -2.88 -9.59 -0.05
N PRO A 32 -3.84 -8.65 -0.10
CA PRO A 32 -5.27 -8.96 -0.25
C PRO A 32 -5.59 -9.90 -1.41
N GLU A 33 -5.03 -9.67 -2.60
CA GLU A 33 -5.35 -10.45 -3.78
C GLU A 33 -4.92 -11.92 -3.64
N VAL A 34 -3.73 -12.17 -3.09
CA VAL A 34 -3.17 -13.52 -2.89
C VAL A 34 -4.06 -14.35 -1.97
N ILE A 35 -4.49 -13.77 -0.85
CA ILE A 35 -5.31 -14.46 0.15
C ILE A 35 -6.77 -14.57 -0.28
N ALA A 36 -7.31 -13.55 -0.95
CA ALA A 36 -8.69 -13.59 -1.42
C ALA A 36 -8.94 -14.73 -2.41
N GLY A 37 -7.96 -15.03 -3.28
CA GLY A 37 -8.01 -16.18 -4.18
C GLY A 37 -8.11 -17.52 -3.44
N GLN A 38 -7.44 -17.67 -2.29
CA GLN A 38 -7.48 -18.90 -1.50
C GLN A 38 -8.79 -19.09 -0.72
N ILE A 39 -9.37 -18.00 -0.21
CA ILE A 39 -10.53 -18.08 0.69
C ILE A 39 -11.86 -18.04 -0.06
N PHE A 40 -11.94 -17.22 -1.10
CA PHE A 40 -13.18 -16.94 -1.84
C PHE A 40 -13.18 -17.50 -3.25
N SER A 41 -12.10 -18.17 -3.68
CA SER A 41 -11.95 -18.71 -5.04
C SER A 41 -12.11 -17.66 -6.14
N TYR A 42 -11.85 -16.38 -5.84
CA TYR A 42 -11.81 -15.36 -6.88
C TYR A 42 -10.67 -15.66 -7.85
N PRO A 43 -10.82 -15.37 -9.15
CA PRO A 43 -9.69 -15.42 -10.03
C PRO A 43 -8.74 -14.27 -9.66
N VAL A 44 -7.45 -14.56 -9.58
CA VAL A 44 -6.42 -13.66 -9.04
C VAL A 44 -5.18 -13.69 -9.90
N ARG A 45 -4.39 -12.62 -9.87
CA ARG A 45 -3.09 -12.56 -10.53
C ARG A 45 -1.98 -12.56 -9.50
N HIS A 46 -1.19 -13.63 -9.50
CA HIS A 46 0.05 -13.69 -8.75
C HIS A 46 1.13 -12.94 -9.54
N THR A 47 1.83 -12.01 -8.88
CA THR A 47 2.97 -11.30 -9.48
C THR A 47 4.20 -12.21 -9.53
N TRP A 48 5.22 -11.76 -10.27
CA TRP A 48 6.52 -12.43 -10.33
C TRP A 48 7.13 -12.70 -8.94
N GLU A 49 6.79 -11.89 -7.94
CA GLU A 49 7.25 -12.05 -6.56
C GLU A 49 6.80 -13.37 -5.91
N PHE A 50 5.69 -13.94 -6.40
CA PHE A 50 5.11 -15.21 -5.97
C PHE A 50 5.30 -16.34 -7.00
N THR A 51 5.52 -16.03 -8.28
CA THR A 51 5.59 -17.06 -9.34
C THR A 51 7.01 -17.40 -9.80
N SER A 52 8.03 -16.64 -9.39
CA SER A 52 9.43 -16.94 -9.73
C SER A 52 9.91 -18.25 -9.11
N ASP A 53 10.99 -18.84 -9.65
CA ASP A 53 11.62 -20.05 -9.11
C ASP A 53 12.10 -19.89 -7.65
N ARG A 54 12.42 -18.65 -7.24
CA ARG A 54 12.80 -18.29 -5.87
C ARG A 54 11.88 -17.19 -5.36
N PRO A 55 10.65 -17.52 -4.92
CA PRO A 55 9.67 -16.52 -4.52
C PRO A 55 10.20 -15.70 -3.33
N ILE A 56 9.88 -14.40 -3.35
CA ILE A 56 10.46 -13.41 -2.44
C ILE A 56 9.46 -12.87 -1.42
N ARG A 57 8.18 -13.27 -1.51
CA ARG A 57 7.12 -12.82 -0.60
C ARG A 57 6.62 -13.96 0.27
N SER A 58 6.53 -13.72 1.57
CA SER A 58 5.96 -14.69 2.49
C SER A 58 4.44 -14.62 2.51
N VAL A 59 3.78 -15.76 2.61
CA VAL A 59 2.35 -15.85 2.92
C VAL A 59 2.08 -15.95 4.41
N PHE A 60 3.08 -16.35 5.22
CA PHE A 60 3.00 -16.42 6.67
C PHE A 60 2.41 -15.14 7.32
N PRO A 61 2.88 -13.91 7.01
CA PRO A 61 2.31 -12.70 7.60
C PRO A 61 0.95 -12.33 7.02
N LEU A 62 0.62 -12.80 5.81
CA LEU A 62 -0.66 -12.51 5.15
C LEU A 62 -1.83 -13.26 5.79
N TRP A 63 -1.61 -14.46 6.31
CA TRP A 63 -2.63 -15.24 6.99
C TRP A 63 -3.24 -14.56 8.22
N PRO A 64 -2.47 -14.13 9.23
CA PRO A 64 -3.06 -13.47 10.40
C PRO A 64 -3.60 -12.07 10.08
N ILE A 65 -3.01 -11.35 9.11
CA ILE A 65 -3.43 -9.97 8.79
C ILE A 65 -4.64 -9.94 7.85
N TYR A 66 -4.71 -10.81 6.86
CA TYR A 66 -5.78 -10.81 5.85
C TYR A 66 -6.60 -12.10 5.89
N GLY A 67 -5.96 -13.26 6.04
CA GLY A 67 -6.63 -14.56 6.00
C GLY A 67 -7.67 -14.74 7.10
N LEU A 68 -7.27 -14.58 8.37
CA LEU A 68 -8.19 -14.74 9.51
C LEU A 68 -9.35 -13.71 9.44
N PRO A 69 -9.11 -12.41 9.16
CA PRO A 69 -10.21 -11.46 8.99
C PRO A 69 -11.14 -11.77 7.82
N MET A 70 -10.63 -12.26 6.69
CA MET A 70 -11.46 -12.68 5.56
C MET A 70 -12.29 -13.93 5.88
N LEU A 71 -11.74 -14.90 6.62
CA LEU A 71 -12.50 -16.06 7.11
C LEU A 71 -13.61 -15.64 8.07
N LEU A 72 -13.32 -14.69 8.98
CA LEU A 72 -14.32 -14.12 9.87
C LEU A 72 -15.43 -13.41 9.08
N LEU A 73 -15.06 -12.61 8.07
CA LEU A 73 -16.02 -11.96 7.19
C LEU A 73 -16.90 -12.98 6.47
N ARG A 74 -16.30 -14.08 5.97
CA ARG A 74 -17.04 -15.18 5.35
C ARG A 74 -18.05 -15.80 6.30
N TRP A 75 -17.63 -16.10 7.52
CA TRP A 75 -18.47 -16.67 8.55
C TRP A 75 -19.65 -15.75 8.91
N LEU A 76 -19.39 -14.45 9.10
CA LEU A 76 -20.43 -13.44 9.37
C LEU A 76 -21.40 -13.25 8.20
N TRP A 77 -20.90 -13.35 6.97
CA TRP A 77 -21.74 -13.20 5.77
C TRP A 77 -22.74 -14.34 5.65
N ILE A 78 -22.28 -15.58 5.78
CA ILE A 78 -23.12 -16.79 5.77
C ILE A 78 -24.09 -16.76 6.96
N GLY A 79 -23.62 -16.39 8.15
CA GLY A 79 -24.46 -16.31 9.37
C GLY A 79 -25.61 -15.31 9.28
N ASN A 80 -25.52 -14.29 8.42
CA ASN A 80 -26.59 -13.33 8.17
C ASN A 80 -27.56 -13.77 7.06
N GLY A 81 -27.58 -15.05 6.69
CA GLY A 81 -28.50 -15.61 5.69
C GLY A 81 -28.19 -15.17 4.26
N LYS A 82 -26.95 -14.75 3.98
CA LYS A 82 -26.49 -14.46 2.63
C LYS A 82 -25.68 -15.65 2.13
N ASP A 83 -26.35 -16.62 1.52
CA ASP A 83 -25.72 -17.83 0.99
C ASP A 83 -24.96 -17.62 -0.34
N GLY A 84 -24.89 -16.37 -0.81
CA GLY A 84 -24.18 -16.00 -2.03
C GLY A 84 -22.70 -15.66 -1.82
N GLU A 85 -21.94 -15.70 -2.91
CA GLU A 85 -20.55 -15.25 -2.96
C GLU A 85 -20.42 -13.80 -2.47
N ILE A 86 -19.41 -13.54 -1.65
CA ILE A 86 -19.14 -12.19 -1.14
C ILE A 86 -18.66 -11.35 -2.31
N PRO A 87 -19.20 -10.14 -2.53
CA PRO A 87 -18.64 -9.25 -3.54
C PRO A 87 -17.23 -8.79 -3.15
N PRO A 88 -16.20 -8.85 -4.03
CA PRO A 88 -14.85 -8.40 -3.74
C PRO A 88 -14.74 -6.97 -3.21
N ILE A 89 -15.65 -6.08 -3.64
CA ILE A 89 -15.69 -4.71 -3.15
C ILE A 89 -16.03 -4.64 -1.65
N ALA A 90 -16.85 -5.56 -1.14
CA ALA A 90 -17.14 -5.65 0.29
C ALA A 90 -15.90 -6.13 1.08
N VAL A 91 -15.14 -7.07 0.53
CA VAL A 91 -13.87 -7.52 1.10
C VAL A 91 -12.86 -6.36 1.13
N PHE A 92 -12.70 -5.64 0.01
CA PHE A 92 -11.81 -4.48 -0.09
C PHE A 92 -12.04 -3.45 1.02
N TRP A 93 -13.29 -2.98 1.19
CA TRP A 93 -13.60 -2.01 2.24
C TRP A 93 -13.48 -2.58 3.64
N SER A 94 -13.80 -3.86 3.83
CA SER A 94 -13.60 -4.54 5.12
C SER A 94 -12.12 -4.54 5.54
N LEU A 95 -11.21 -4.76 4.59
CA LEU A 95 -9.77 -4.67 4.87
C LEU A 95 -9.31 -3.24 5.14
N ARG A 96 -9.89 -2.23 4.48
CA ARG A 96 -9.60 -0.82 4.83
C ARG A 96 -10.04 -0.47 6.24
N VAL A 97 -11.22 -0.92 6.64
CA VAL A 97 -11.72 -0.76 8.01
C VAL A 97 -10.82 -1.51 8.99
N LEU A 98 -10.37 -2.72 8.65
CA LEU A 98 -9.40 -3.46 9.46
C LEU A 98 -8.11 -2.66 9.65
N MET A 99 -7.50 -2.13 8.59
CA MET A 99 -6.28 -1.33 8.70
C MET A 99 -6.49 -0.05 9.52
N PHE A 100 -7.65 0.60 9.40
CA PHE A 100 -8.04 1.70 10.28
C PHE A 100 -8.10 1.26 11.76
N VAL A 101 -8.74 0.12 12.06
CA VAL A 101 -8.84 -0.42 13.42
C VAL A 101 -7.46 -0.80 13.95
N LEU A 102 -6.62 -1.45 13.15
CA LEU A 102 -5.25 -1.80 13.52
C LEU A 102 -4.41 -0.55 13.80
N GLY A 103 -4.50 0.50 12.97
CA GLY A 103 -3.84 1.78 13.24
C GLY A 103 -4.35 2.42 14.54
N PHE A 104 -5.67 2.48 14.74
CA PHE A 104 -6.25 3.04 15.96
C PHE A 104 -5.88 2.26 17.24
N VAL A 105 -5.92 0.92 17.19
CA VAL A 105 -5.70 0.07 18.36
C VAL A 105 -4.23 -0.18 18.61
N LEU A 106 -3.41 -0.42 17.58
CA LEU A 106 -2.02 -0.82 17.75
C LEU A 106 -1.05 0.36 17.63
N GLU A 107 -1.21 1.25 16.66
CA GLU A 107 -0.28 2.38 16.47
C GLU A 107 -0.45 3.43 17.57
N ASP A 108 -1.69 3.93 17.76
CA ASP A 108 -1.95 4.98 18.74
C ASP A 108 -1.68 4.45 20.17
N TRP A 109 -2.00 3.18 20.46
CA TRP A 109 -1.69 2.55 21.76
C TRP A 109 -0.19 2.38 21.98
N ALA A 110 0.58 1.97 20.96
CA ALA A 110 2.03 1.87 21.10
C ALA A 110 2.65 3.23 21.45
N ILE A 111 2.16 4.33 20.88
CA ILE A 111 2.60 5.69 21.26
C ILE A 111 2.27 5.99 22.73
N HIS A 112 1.12 5.51 23.21
CA HIS A 112 0.71 5.68 24.60
C HIS A 112 1.64 4.96 25.59
N GLU A 113 2.08 3.75 25.22
CA GLU A 113 3.02 2.93 26.00
C GLU A 113 4.45 3.49 25.96
N LEU A 114 4.92 3.90 24.78
CA LEU A 114 6.30 4.39 24.59
C LEU A 114 6.56 5.77 25.21
N ILE A 115 5.52 6.51 25.62
CA ILE A 115 5.65 7.86 26.16
C ILE A 115 5.11 7.93 27.59
N GLU A 116 6.02 8.01 28.55
CA GLU A 116 5.68 8.19 29.97
C GLU A 116 5.06 9.57 30.25
N SER A 117 5.64 10.63 29.66
CA SER A 117 5.21 12.01 29.95
C SER A 117 3.82 12.29 29.37
N THR A 118 2.84 12.48 30.24
CA THR A 118 1.44 12.76 29.85
C THR A 118 1.30 14.00 28.95
N ARG A 119 2.12 15.03 29.19
CA ARG A 119 2.12 16.27 28.38
C ARG A 119 2.68 16.01 26.99
N HIS A 120 3.80 15.27 26.90
CA HIS A 120 4.42 14.93 25.63
C HIS A 120 3.52 14.00 24.81
N ARG A 121 2.95 12.99 25.47
CA ARG A 121 2.03 12.01 24.86
C ARG A 121 0.85 12.68 24.17
N ARG A 122 0.21 13.66 24.83
CA ARG A 122 -0.90 14.44 24.23
C ARG A 122 -0.51 15.15 22.93
N VAL A 123 0.73 15.64 22.83
CA VAL A 123 1.22 16.32 21.62
C VAL A 123 1.58 15.29 20.55
N ALA A 124 2.33 14.25 20.91
CA ALA A 124 2.75 13.19 20.01
C ALA A 124 1.55 12.50 19.34
N VAL A 125 0.54 12.10 20.11
CA VAL A 125 -0.68 11.45 19.58
C VAL A 125 -1.41 12.38 18.61
N LEU A 126 -1.52 13.67 18.92
CA LEU A 126 -2.16 14.63 18.00
C LEU A 126 -1.33 14.85 16.73
N LEU A 127 0.00 14.86 16.81
CA LEU A 127 0.86 14.99 15.64
C LEU A 127 0.74 13.77 14.72
N VAL A 128 0.81 12.56 15.27
CA VAL A 128 0.63 11.33 14.49
C VAL A 128 -0.79 11.24 13.93
N ALA A 129 -1.82 11.46 14.75
CA ALA A 129 -3.21 11.41 14.30
C ALA A 129 -3.58 12.50 13.29
N SER A 130 -2.77 13.56 13.14
CA SER A 130 -2.98 14.61 12.12
C SER A 130 -2.03 14.53 10.93
N SER A 131 -1.23 13.47 10.85
CA SER A 131 -0.38 13.19 9.69
C SER A 131 -1.20 12.61 8.54
N TYR A 132 -1.02 13.13 7.34
CA TYR A 132 -1.67 12.61 6.14
C TYR A 132 -1.20 11.17 5.84
N VAL A 133 0.03 10.80 6.20
CA VAL A 133 0.53 9.43 6.05
C VAL A 133 -0.28 8.46 6.90
N THR A 134 -0.62 8.88 8.13
CA THR A 134 -1.46 8.11 9.04
C THR A 134 -2.92 8.05 8.58
N TRP A 135 -3.42 9.06 7.86
CA TRP A 135 -4.76 9.02 7.27
C TRP A 135 -4.84 8.15 6.02
N THR A 136 -3.81 8.19 5.19
CA THR A 136 -3.77 7.58 3.86
C THR A 136 -2.98 6.28 3.91
N TYR A 137 -1.66 6.29 3.70
CA TYR A 137 -0.82 5.09 3.68
C TYR A 137 -1.11 4.06 4.80
N GLN A 138 -1.20 4.48 6.06
CA GLN A 138 -1.40 3.56 7.19
C GLN A 138 -2.78 2.87 7.21
N THR A 139 -3.80 3.45 6.57
CA THR A 139 -5.14 2.85 6.44
C THR A 139 -5.32 2.01 5.18
N HIS A 140 -4.33 2.01 4.30
CA HIS A 140 -4.24 1.14 3.12
C HIS A 140 -3.57 -0.20 3.50
N THR A 141 -3.83 -1.25 2.73
CA THR A 141 -3.36 -2.63 2.99
C THR A 141 -1.90 -2.85 2.57
N PHE A 142 -1.00 -1.92 2.92
CA PHE A 142 0.42 -2.07 2.67
C PHE A 142 1.11 -2.96 3.71
N SER A 143 2.04 -3.79 3.24
CA SER A 143 3.01 -4.45 4.11
C SER A 143 3.86 -3.44 4.90
N ASN A 144 4.08 -2.22 4.37
CA ASN A 144 4.72 -1.11 5.07
C ASN A 144 3.91 -0.60 6.28
N SER A 145 2.58 -0.58 6.16
CA SER A 145 1.68 -0.22 7.27
C SER A 145 1.78 -1.26 8.39
N ILE A 146 1.84 -2.55 8.04
CA ILE A 146 2.05 -3.64 8.99
C ILE A 146 3.44 -3.55 9.62
N GLU A 147 4.49 -3.30 8.85
CA GLU A 147 5.85 -3.07 9.35
C GLU A 147 5.89 -1.94 10.39
N THR A 148 5.16 -0.85 10.15
CA THR A 148 5.04 0.27 11.10
C THR A 148 4.47 -0.19 12.45
N LEU A 149 3.42 -1.02 12.44
CA LEU A 149 2.82 -1.57 13.67
C LEU A 149 3.78 -2.52 14.39
N VAL A 150 4.43 -3.42 13.65
CA VAL A 150 5.37 -4.39 14.22
C VAL A 150 6.58 -3.67 14.83
N VAL A 151 7.14 -2.66 14.15
CA VAL A 151 8.24 -1.84 14.68
C VAL A 151 7.82 -1.16 15.97
N ALA A 152 6.65 -0.50 15.99
CA ALA A 152 6.17 0.20 17.17
C ALA A 152 6.02 -0.74 18.39
N TRP A 153 5.43 -1.93 18.20
CA TRP A 153 5.27 -2.91 19.27
C TRP A 153 6.55 -3.62 19.65
N SER A 154 7.48 -3.86 18.72
CA SER A 154 8.83 -4.32 19.07
C SER A 154 9.52 -3.32 19.99
N LEU A 155 9.42 -2.01 19.74
CA LEU A 155 9.97 -1.00 20.66
C LEU A 155 9.28 -1.00 22.02
N VAL A 156 7.94 -1.18 22.07
CA VAL A 156 7.21 -1.29 23.35
C VAL A 156 7.75 -2.47 24.16
N LEU A 157 7.91 -3.64 23.53
CA LEU A 157 8.43 -4.83 24.21
C LEU A 157 9.89 -4.66 24.63
N MET A 158 10.73 -4.02 23.81
CA MET A 158 12.11 -3.70 24.17
C MET A 158 12.17 -2.81 25.41
N GLU A 159 11.33 -1.77 25.50
CA GLU A 159 11.27 -0.94 26.70
C GLU A 159 10.76 -1.72 27.91
N ARG A 160 9.76 -2.61 27.77
CA ARG A 160 9.29 -3.48 28.86
C ARG A 160 10.38 -4.44 29.36
N ILE A 161 11.20 -4.98 28.46
CA ILE A 161 12.32 -5.87 28.83
C ILE A 161 13.40 -5.12 29.62
N VAL A 162 13.73 -3.90 29.21
CA VAL A 162 14.83 -3.11 29.81
C VAL A 162 14.35 -2.28 31.01
N SER A 163 13.06 -1.98 31.12
CA SER A 163 12.51 -1.12 32.16
C SER A 163 12.70 -1.74 33.56
N PRO A 164 13.31 -1.00 34.51
CA PRO A 164 13.42 -1.45 35.89
C PRO A 164 12.07 -1.57 36.62
N ARG A 165 10.99 -0.98 36.07
CA ARG A 165 9.67 -0.95 36.70
C ARG A 165 8.92 -2.28 36.58
N ASP A 166 9.20 -3.06 35.54
CA ASP A 166 8.62 -4.39 35.31
C ASP A 166 9.58 -5.48 35.83
N SER A 167 10.02 -5.31 37.08
CA SER A 167 11.05 -6.14 37.74
C SER A 167 10.63 -7.60 37.96
N GLN A 168 9.42 -8.00 37.56
CA GLN A 168 9.00 -9.39 37.61
C GLN A 168 9.63 -10.17 36.45
N GLN A 169 10.41 -11.19 36.81
CA GLN A 169 11.10 -12.05 35.84
C GLN A 169 10.14 -12.66 34.80
N ARG A 170 8.89 -12.97 35.18
CA ARG A 170 7.87 -13.53 34.29
C ARG A 170 7.48 -12.58 33.15
N ASP A 171 7.32 -11.29 33.45
CA ASP A 171 6.91 -10.29 32.46
C ASP A 171 8.01 -10.06 31.42
N SER A 172 9.27 -10.03 31.86
CA SER A 172 10.41 -9.96 30.94
C SER A 172 10.54 -11.20 30.06
N LEU A 173 10.29 -12.40 30.59
CA LEU A 173 10.30 -13.63 29.78
C LEU A 173 9.19 -13.58 28.73
N MET A 174 7.95 -13.25 29.12
CA MET A 174 6.84 -13.13 28.19
C MET A 174 7.11 -12.06 27.11
N ALA A 175 7.61 -10.89 27.50
CA ALA A 175 7.96 -9.84 26.54
C ALA A 175 9.07 -10.29 25.58
N SER A 176 10.05 -11.06 26.06
CA SER A 176 11.13 -11.63 25.24
C SER A 176 10.59 -12.69 24.26
N THR A 177 9.67 -13.56 24.70
CA THR A 177 8.97 -14.52 23.84
C THR A 177 8.23 -13.81 22.71
N VAL A 178 7.38 -12.83 23.06
CA VAL A 178 6.56 -12.11 22.07
C VAL A 178 7.44 -11.29 21.13
N LEU A 179 8.54 -10.71 21.63
CA LEU A 179 9.50 -10.00 20.79
C LEU A 179 10.17 -10.94 19.78
N GLY A 180 10.55 -12.15 20.18
CA GLY A 180 11.10 -13.17 19.26
C GLY A 180 10.13 -13.53 18.12
N MET A 181 8.85 -13.75 18.45
CA MET A 181 7.79 -14.01 17.47
C MET A 181 7.58 -12.81 16.52
N LEU A 182 7.49 -11.59 17.07
CA LEU A 182 7.28 -10.37 16.28
C LEU A 182 8.46 -10.03 15.38
N VAL A 183 9.70 -10.29 15.81
CA VAL A 183 10.88 -10.05 14.97
C VAL A 183 10.83 -10.93 13.73
N VAL A 184 10.50 -12.22 13.89
CA VAL A 184 10.34 -13.13 12.75
C VAL A 184 9.17 -12.70 11.87
N PHE A 185 8.03 -12.36 12.48
CA PHE A 185 6.87 -11.84 11.74
C PHE A 185 7.23 -10.60 10.91
N GLY A 186 7.97 -9.66 11.49
CA GLY A 186 8.45 -8.45 10.81
C GLY A 186 9.38 -8.76 9.64
N VAL A 187 10.34 -9.67 9.82
CA VAL A 187 11.29 -10.09 8.77
C VAL A 187 10.57 -10.76 7.60
N PHE A 188 9.61 -11.65 7.87
CA PHE A 188 8.83 -12.32 6.83
C PHE A 188 7.82 -11.39 6.15
N ASN A 189 7.32 -10.37 6.86
CA ASN A 189 6.51 -9.31 6.25
C ASN A 189 7.36 -8.44 5.31
N ARG A 190 8.52 -7.96 5.77
CA ARG A 190 9.46 -7.17 4.95
C ARG A 190 10.91 -7.31 5.44
N ILE A 191 11.83 -7.49 4.49
CA ILE A 191 13.28 -7.51 4.77
C ILE A 191 13.84 -6.18 5.29
N THR A 192 13.07 -5.10 5.16
CA THR A 192 13.42 -3.76 5.68
C THR A 192 13.24 -3.66 7.19
N PHE A 193 12.45 -4.54 7.81
CA PHE A 193 12.07 -4.44 9.22
C PHE A 193 13.27 -4.42 10.20
N PRO A 194 14.29 -5.29 10.08
CA PRO A 194 15.45 -5.29 10.98
C PRO A 194 16.20 -3.95 11.00
N ALA A 195 16.17 -3.18 9.92
CA ALA A 195 16.80 -1.86 9.85
C ALA A 195 16.31 -0.94 10.96
N PHE A 196 15.03 -1.01 11.34
CA PHE A 196 14.45 -0.20 12.41
C PHE A 196 14.81 -0.68 13.81
N LEU A 197 15.23 -1.93 13.97
CA LEU A 197 15.58 -2.53 15.27
C LEU A 197 17.07 -2.53 15.56
N LEU A 198 17.93 -2.29 14.57
CA LEU A 198 19.39 -2.39 14.71
C LEU A 198 19.94 -1.54 15.87
N ILE A 199 19.71 -0.22 15.87
CA ILE A 199 20.19 0.66 16.95
C ILE A 199 19.47 0.41 18.30
N PRO A 200 18.12 0.40 18.39
CA PRO A 200 17.45 0.18 19.67
C PRO A 200 17.72 -1.21 20.26
N GLY A 201 17.95 -2.23 19.42
CA GLY A 201 18.26 -3.60 19.84
C GLY A 201 19.59 -3.73 20.59
N VAL A 202 20.56 -2.84 20.35
CA VAL A 202 21.83 -2.79 21.10
C VAL A 202 21.57 -2.60 22.61
N ARG A 203 20.50 -1.90 22.99
CA ARG A 203 20.13 -1.70 24.40
C ARG A 203 19.74 -2.99 25.12
N LEU A 204 19.39 -4.05 24.40
CA LEU A 204 19.07 -5.35 24.98
C LEU A 204 20.31 -6.16 25.38
N ILE A 205 21.48 -5.87 24.80
CA ILE A 205 22.70 -6.67 24.99
C ILE A 205 23.10 -6.74 26.49
N PRO A 206 23.22 -5.62 27.23
CA PRO A 206 23.58 -5.69 28.65
C PRO A 206 22.52 -6.43 29.49
N TYR A 207 21.25 -6.33 29.10
CA TYR A 207 20.17 -7.03 29.79
C TYR A 207 20.30 -8.55 29.61
N PHE A 208 20.44 -9.02 28.37
CA PHE A 208 20.58 -10.44 28.05
C PHE A 208 21.86 -11.06 28.59
N TRP A 209 22.95 -10.30 28.67
CA TRP A 209 24.18 -10.75 29.33
C TRP A 209 23.94 -11.10 30.80
N ASN A 210 23.16 -10.27 31.51
CA ASN A 210 22.83 -10.49 32.91
C ASN A 210 21.67 -11.49 33.11
N ARG A 211 20.84 -11.71 32.08
CA ARG A 211 19.61 -12.52 32.13
C ARG A 211 19.54 -13.47 30.92
N PRO A 212 20.39 -14.50 30.85
CA PRO A 212 20.52 -15.37 29.68
C PRO A 212 19.24 -16.16 29.38
N LEU A 213 18.39 -16.43 30.38
CA LEU A 213 17.11 -17.12 30.16
C LEU A 213 16.16 -16.31 29.26
N SER A 214 16.12 -14.98 29.40
CA SER A 214 15.32 -14.11 28.53
C SER A 214 15.80 -14.18 27.07
N LEU A 215 17.12 -14.26 26.86
CA LEU A 215 17.70 -14.47 25.54
C LEU A 215 17.33 -15.85 24.98
N ALA A 216 17.43 -16.90 25.80
CA ALA A 216 17.11 -18.27 25.39
C ALA A 216 15.63 -18.39 24.95
N VAL A 217 14.70 -17.79 25.69
CA VAL A 217 13.28 -17.81 25.34
C VAL A 217 12.98 -16.96 24.10
N LEU A 218 13.66 -15.81 23.92
CA LEU A 218 13.57 -15.02 22.70
C LEU A 218 14.04 -15.84 21.48
N LEU A 219 15.21 -16.48 21.57
CA LEU A 219 15.77 -17.29 20.49
C LEU A 219 14.92 -18.51 20.19
N LEU A 220 14.40 -19.20 21.21
CA LEU A 220 13.53 -20.36 21.04
C LEU A 220 12.21 -19.98 20.35
N SER A 221 11.57 -18.89 20.79
CA SER A 221 10.33 -18.41 20.17
C SER A 221 10.55 -17.93 18.73
N ALA A 222 11.67 -17.25 18.46
CA ALA A 222 12.04 -16.88 17.10
C ALA A 222 12.30 -18.11 16.22
N LEU A 223 13.01 -19.12 16.73
CA LEU A 223 13.27 -20.36 16.00
C LEU A 223 11.96 -21.09 15.64
N LEU A 224 11.08 -21.30 16.62
CA LEU A 224 9.79 -21.97 16.40
C LEU A 224 8.91 -21.21 15.40
N THR A 225 8.86 -19.88 15.51
CA THR A 225 8.10 -19.04 14.57
C THR A 225 8.69 -19.11 13.17
N THR A 226 10.02 -19.13 13.04
CA THR A 226 10.72 -19.25 11.76
C THR A 226 10.40 -20.59 11.09
N VAL A 227 10.41 -21.68 11.85
CA VAL A 227 10.02 -23.00 11.35
C VAL A 227 8.58 -22.98 10.83
N VAL A 228 7.63 -22.41 11.60
CA VAL A 228 6.23 -22.28 11.15
C VAL A 228 6.13 -21.46 9.87
N ALA A 229 6.83 -20.33 9.78
CA ALA A 229 6.81 -19.47 8.61
C ALA A 229 7.35 -20.19 7.36
N ILE A 230 8.48 -20.90 7.48
CA ILE A 230 9.06 -21.70 6.40
C ILE A 230 8.12 -22.84 5.97
N ILE A 231 7.45 -23.51 6.92
CA ILE A 231 6.49 -24.56 6.61
C ILE A 231 5.31 -24.00 5.80
N LEU A 232 4.72 -22.87 6.25
CA LEU A 232 3.60 -22.26 5.53
C LEU A 232 3.99 -21.77 4.14
N ASP A 233 5.15 -21.12 4.00
CA ASP A 233 5.64 -20.66 2.70
C ASP A 233 5.93 -21.86 1.78
N THR A 234 6.65 -22.86 2.27
CA THR A 234 6.96 -24.08 1.49
C THR A 234 5.67 -24.78 1.06
N ALA A 235 4.66 -24.86 1.92
CA ALA A 235 3.36 -25.42 1.58
C ALA A 235 2.58 -24.64 0.54
N PHE A 236 2.71 -23.33 0.54
CA PHE A 236 2.04 -22.49 -0.43
C PHE A 236 2.67 -22.58 -1.82
N TYR A 237 4.00 -22.64 -1.90
CA TYR A 237 4.74 -22.65 -3.17
C TYR A 237 4.90 -24.04 -3.78
N THR A 238 4.69 -25.09 -2.99
CA THR A 238 4.76 -26.48 -3.47
C THR A 238 3.44 -26.91 -4.08
N LYS A 239 3.48 -27.46 -5.30
CA LYS A 239 2.27 -27.89 -6.03
C LYS A 239 1.69 -29.22 -5.54
N HIS A 240 2.51 -30.03 -4.86
CA HIS A 240 2.13 -31.32 -4.27
C HIS A 240 1.98 -31.21 -2.75
N GLN A 241 1.47 -32.28 -2.12
CA GLN A 241 1.38 -32.35 -0.66
C GLN A 241 2.78 -32.31 -0.04
N VAL A 242 3.02 -31.35 0.85
CA VAL A 242 4.32 -31.14 1.49
C VAL A 242 4.75 -32.34 2.30
N SER A 243 5.98 -32.81 2.07
CA SER A 243 6.64 -33.80 2.90
C SER A 243 7.68 -33.16 3.83
N TRP A 244 8.11 -33.91 4.85
CA TRP A 244 9.23 -33.50 5.70
C TRP A 244 10.53 -33.32 4.90
N ALA A 245 10.71 -34.07 3.81
CA ALA A 245 11.88 -33.92 2.94
C ALA A 245 11.87 -32.57 2.22
N ASP A 246 10.71 -32.07 1.78
CA ASP A 246 10.60 -30.75 1.15
C ASP A 246 11.00 -29.64 2.14
N ILE A 247 10.55 -29.73 3.39
CA ILE A 247 10.88 -28.74 4.43
C ILE A 247 12.38 -28.73 4.77
N VAL A 248 13.04 -29.90 4.76
CA VAL A 248 14.45 -30.01 5.14
C VAL A 248 15.40 -29.73 3.97
N PHE A 249 15.10 -30.26 2.79
CA PHE A 249 16.01 -30.21 1.64
C PHE A 249 15.67 -29.11 0.63
N ASN A 250 14.40 -28.69 0.55
CA ASN A 250 13.94 -27.65 -0.38
C ASN A 250 13.11 -26.55 0.32
N PRO A 251 13.57 -25.97 1.45
CA PRO A 251 12.80 -24.96 2.17
C PRO A 251 12.67 -23.68 1.36
N VAL A 252 11.46 -23.13 1.31
CA VAL A 252 11.23 -21.80 0.75
C VAL A 252 11.43 -20.74 1.82
N ILE A 253 12.60 -20.09 1.81
CA ILE A 253 12.97 -19.03 2.77
C ILE A 253 12.83 -17.67 2.08
N THR A 254 11.62 -17.14 2.10
CA THR A 254 11.27 -15.92 1.35
C THR A 254 12.07 -14.67 1.74
N PRO A 255 12.44 -14.40 3.02
CA PRO A 255 13.28 -13.24 3.35
C PRO A 255 14.69 -13.35 2.78
N LEU A 256 15.25 -14.57 2.74
CA LEU A 256 16.57 -14.81 2.15
C LEU A 256 16.54 -14.62 0.64
N ASN A 257 15.53 -15.18 -0.04
CA ASN A 257 15.34 -14.97 -1.48
C ASN A 257 15.19 -13.48 -1.82
N ASN A 258 14.41 -12.76 -1.02
CA ASN A 258 14.20 -11.32 -1.19
C ASN A 258 15.49 -10.51 -0.99
N LEU A 259 16.29 -10.86 0.02
CA LEU A 259 17.59 -10.23 0.26
C LEU A 259 18.54 -10.48 -0.92
N LEU A 260 18.66 -11.73 -1.38
CA LEU A 260 19.51 -12.10 -2.52
C LEU A 260 19.06 -11.39 -3.80
N TYR A 261 17.76 -11.23 -4.02
CA TYR A 261 17.22 -10.48 -5.14
C TYR A 261 17.63 -9.00 -5.10
N ASN A 262 17.51 -8.35 -3.94
CA ASN A 262 17.77 -6.91 -3.77
C ASN A 262 19.26 -6.54 -3.62
N ILE A 263 20.16 -7.51 -3.44
CA ILE A 263 21.60 -7.24 -3.48
C ILE A 263 22.09 -7.01 -4.93
N SER A 264 21.38 -7.55 -5.94
CA SER A 264 21.76 -7.39 -7.35
C SER A 264 21.36 -6.01 -7.89
N PRO A 265 22.32 -5.17 -8.34
CA PRO A 265 22.02 -3.88 -8.95
C PRO A 265 21.17 -3.99 -10.21
N ASP A 266 21.35 -5.06 -11.00
CA ASP A 266 20.60 -5.29 -12.25
C ASP A 266 19.11 -5.52 -11.96
N ASN A 267 18.78 -6.18 -10.85
CA ASN A 267 17.40 -6.36 -10.42
C ASN A 267 16.82 -5.02 -9.92
N LEU A 268 17.58 -4.25 -9.16
CA LEU A 268 17.14 -2.94 -8.65
C LEU A 268 16.88 -1.94 -9.79
N ALA A 269 17.67 -2.00 -10.87
CA ALA A 269 17.50 -1.13 -12.03
C ALA A 269 16.12 -1.27 -12.68
N GLN A 270 15.49 -2.45 -12.58
CA GLN A 270 14.13 -2.68 -13.08
C GLN A 270 13.06 -1.91 -12.31
N HIS A 271 13.35 -1.54 -11.06
CA HIS A 271 12.43 -0.82 -10.15
C HIS A 271 12.79 0.66 -9.99
N GLY A 272 13.84 1.12 -10.67
CA GLY A 272 14.34 2.49 -10.59
C GLY A 272 15.44 2.68 -9.54
N LEU A 273 16.50 3.38 -9.97
CA LEU A 273 17.64 3.74 -9.13
C LEU A 273 17.51 5.18 -8.64
N HIS A 274 17.89 5.39 -7.39
CA HIS A 274 17.84 6.66 -6.69
C HIS A 274 19.19 6.97 -6.03
N PRO A 275 19.56 8.25 -5.92
CA PRO A 275 20.75 8.64 -5.18
C PRO A 275 20.59 8.33 -3.68
N TRP A 276 21.70 8.03 -3.01
CA TRP A 276 21.72 7.64 -1.59
C TRP A 276 21.08 8.67 -0.63
N TYR A 277 21.02 9.95 -1.04
CA TYR A 277 20.42 11.04 -0.26
C TYR A 277 18.91 11.22 -0.50
N GLN A 278 18.29 10.47 -1.41
CA GLN A 278 16.87 10.61 -1.78
C GLN A 278 15.96 10.47 -0.55
N HIS A 279 16.21 9.48 0.30
CA HIS A 279 15.44 9.27 1.51
C HIS A 279 15.49 10.49 2.45
N LEU A 280 16.67 11.07 2.67
CA LEU A 280 16.86 12.20 3.57
C LEU A 280 16.33 13.52 3.00
N LEU A 281 16.63 13.83 1.74
CA LEU A 281 16.37 15.14 1.14
C LEU A 281 15.01 15.24 0.44
N VAL A 282 14.41 14.12 0.03
CA VAL A 282 13.13 14.12 -0.69
C VAL A 282 12.06 13.39 0.10
N ASN A 283 12.29 12.13 0.48
CA ASN A 283 11.24 11.31 1.07
C ASN A 283 10.85 11.78 2.49
N ILE A 284 11.81 12.15 3.36
CA ILE A 284 11.49 12.68 4.70
C ILE A 284 10.71 14.00 4.64
N PRO A 285 11.12 15.02 3.84
CA PRO A 285 10.30 16.21 3.64
C PRO A 285 8.93 15.94 3.02
N LEU A 286 8.82 14.97 2.11
CA LEU A 286 7.54 14.56 1.52
C LEU A 286 6.61 13.96 2.58
N LEU A 287 7.10 13.06 3.43
CA LEU A 287 6.28 12.36 4.43
C LEU A 287 5.93 13.24 5.63
N LEU A 288 6.82 14.15 6.05
CA LEU A 288 6.65 14.94 7.27
C LEU A 288 6.30 16.40 7.02
N GLY A 289 6.55 16.94 5.83
CA GLY A 289 6.36 18.36 5.52
C GLY A 289 7.02 19.27 6.57
N PRO A 290 6.27 20.22 7.19
CA PRO A 290 6.80 21.07 8.28
C PRO A 290 7.36 20.31 9.49
N GLY A 291 6.99 19.04 9.68
CA GLY A 291 7.52 18.16 10.71
C GLY A 291 9.01 17.83 10.53
N ALA A 292 9.51 17.83 9.29
CA ALA A 292 10.93 17.61 9.01
C ALA A 292 11.81 18.71 9.65
N VAL A 293 11.31 19.95 9.71
CA VAL A 293 12.01 21.05 10.39
C VAL A 293 12.09 20.81 11.91
N LEU A 294 11.05 20.22 12.51
CA LEU A 294 11.07 19.90 13.94
C LEU A 294 12.08 18.80 14.29
N LEU A 295 12.32 17.85 13.38
CA LEU A 295 13.37 16.84 13.53
C LEU A 295 14.74 17.50 13.69
N LEU A 296 15.03 18.55 12.91
CA LEU A 296 16.31 19.26 12.96
C LEU A 296 16.46 20.13 14.23
N VAL A 297 15.40 20.83 14.62
CA VAL A 297 15.49 21.90 15.64
C VAL A 297 15.09 21.43 17.05
N SER A 298 14.25 20.39 17.16
CA SER A 298 13.53 20.09 18.40
C SER A 298 13.41 18.60 18.76
N ALA A 299 14.16 17.73 18.08
CA ALA A 299 14.15 16.30 18.33
C ALA A 299 14.66 15.94 19.74
N GLN A 300 14.00 14.98 20.37
CA GLN A 300 14.41 14.39 21.64
C GLN A 300 15.49 13.34 21.35
N ARG A 301 16.76 13.77 21.43
CA ARG A 301 17.92 12.94 21.08
C ARG A 301 17.99 11.62 21.85
N ASN A 302 17.54 11.57 23.10
CA ASN A 302 17.52 10.36 23.93
C ASN A 302 16.15 9.66 23.88
N SER A 303 15.65 9.36 22.68
CA SER A 303 14.36 8.66 22.50
C SER A 303 14.61 7.35 21.74
N PRO A 304 14.23 6.16 22.27
CA PRO A 304 14.31 4.89 21.55
C PRO A 304 13.65 4.94 20.17
N ARG A 305 12.54 5.68 20.09
CA ARG A 305 11.76 5.87 18.87
C ARG A 305 12.56 6.64 17.82
N LEU A 306 13.27 7.69 18.23
CA LEU A 306 14.13 8.44 17.32
C LEU A 306 15.31 7.59 16.86
N TYR A 307 15.94 6.82 17.75
CA TYR A 307 17.00 5.89 17.37
C TYR A 307 16.53 4.86 16.36
N SER A 308 15.34 4.29 16.54
CA SER A 308 14.73 3.36 15.58
C SER A 308 14.46 4.03 14.23
N ALA A 309 13.91 5.24 14.21
CA ALA A 309 13.67 5.99 12.97
C ALA A 309 14.98 6.31 12.23
N MET A 310 16.02 6.76 12.95
CA MET A 310 17.32 7.07 12.36
C MET A 310 18.02 5.80 11.88
N SER A 311 17.86 4.67 12.58
CA SER A 311 18.37 3.36 12.19
C SER A 311 17.79 2.93 10.84
N GLY A 312 16.46 2.95 10.71
CA GLY A 312 15.78 2.62 9.47
C GLY A 312 16.16 3.58 8.34
N LEU A 313 16.15 4.89 8.61
CA LEU A 313 16.54 5.90 7.62
C LEU A 313 17.96 5.66 7.10
N PHE A 314 18.93 5.44 7.99
CA PHE A 314 20.32 5.22 7.60
C PHE A 314 20.49 3.95 6.76
N VAL A 315 20.03 2.80 7.26
CA VAL A 315 20.23 1.51 6.60
C VAL A 315 19.51 1.46 5.25
N LEU A 316 18.28 1.97 5.16
CA LEU A 316 17.53 1.97 3.90
C LEU A 316 18.10 2.95 2.87
N SER A 317 18.81 4.00 3.32
CA SER A 317 19.51 4.95 2.43
C SER A 317 20.77 4.36 1.78
N ILE A 318 21.26 3.21 2.24
CA ILE A 318 22.41 2.51 1.63
C ILE A 318 22.00 1.87 0.30
N PHE A 319 20.75 1.40 0.18
CA PHE A 319 20.26 0.75 -1.02
C PHE A 319 19.82 1.77 -2.07
N GLN A 320 19.98 1.41 -3.35
CA GLN A 320 19.73 2.32 -4.47
C GLN A 320 18.26 2.41 -4.88
N HIS A 321 17.36 1.61 -4.31
CA HIS A 321 15.93 1.69 -4.55
C HIS A 321 15.23 2.33 -3.34
N GLN A 322 14.87 3.62 -3.47
CA GLN A 322 14.48 4.49 -2.35
C GLN A 322 13.09 5.10 -2.52
N GLU A 323 12.06 4.28 -2.35
CA GLU A 323 10.67 4.75 -2.38
C GLU A 323 10.23 5.32 -1.03
N ALA A 324 9.44 6.40 -1.05
CA ALA A 324 8.98 7.06 0.17
C ALA A 324 8.24 6.12 1.14
N ARG A 325 7.47 5.15 0.63
CA ARG A 325 6.71 4.21 1.47
C ARG A 325 7.57 3.31 2.36
N PHE A 326 8.84 3.08 2.00
CA PHE A 326 9.76 2.30 2.85
C PHE A 326 10.08 3.00 4.17
N LEU A 327 9.92 4.33 4.23
CA LEU A 327 10.11 5.11 5.45
C LEU A 327 8.83 5.34 6.25
N GLN A 328 7.70 4.68 5.92
CA GLN A 328 6.47 4.81 6.71
C GLN A 328 6.68 4.61 8.22
N PRO A 329 7.45 3.59 8.68
CA PRO A 329 7.67 3.41 10.12
C PRO A 329 8.36 4.61 10.79
N THR A 330 9.14 5.41 10.05
CA THR A 330 9.79 6.60 10.61
C THR A 330 8.80 7.70 11.01
N VAL A 331 7.61 7.75 10.39
CA VAL A 331 6.66 8.86 10.56
C VAL A 331 6.14 8.94 12.00
N PRO A 332 5.48 7.91 12.57
CA PRO A 332 5.03 7.97 13.96
C PRO A 332 6.20 8.04 14.95
N LEU A 333 7.35 7.44 14.63
CA LEU A 333 8.54 7.45 15.49
C LEU A 333 9.17 8.84 15.60
N ILE A 334 9.29 9.57 14.49
CA ILE A 334 9.81 10.95 14.45
C ILE A 334 8.80 11.92 15.05
N LEU A 335 7.54 11.87 14.61
CA LEU A 335 6.49 12.80 15.10
C LEU A 335 6.26 12.67 16.60
N SER A 336 6.41 11.46 17.14
CA SER A 336 6.33 11.24 18.57
C SER A 336 7.62 11.62 19.33
N SER A 337 8.73 11.90 18.66
CA SER A 337 10.03 12.27 19.24
C SER A 337 10.39 13.76 19.09
N VAL A 338 9.49 14.62 18.58
CA VAL A 338 9.73 16.06 18.39
C VAL A 338 8.91 16.94 19.34
N ARG A 339 9.32 18.20 19.52
CA ARG A 339 8.62 19.16 20.38
C ARG A 339 8.17 20.38 19.59
N LEU A 340 6.97 20.87 19.86
CA LEU A 340 6.48 22.09 19.22
C LEU A 340 7.31 23.32 19.65
N PRO A 341 7.40 24.37 18.80
CA PRO A 341 8.09 25.60 19.13
C PRO A 341 7.59 26.23 20.44
N ARG A 342 8.52 26.79 21.23
CA ARG A 342 8.18 27.42 22.53
C ARG A 342 7.49 28.77 22.33
N SER A 343 7.93 29.57 21.36
CA SER A 343 7.35 30.89 21.09
C SER A 343 5.95 30.76 20.50
N ARG A 344 4.99 31.50 21.08
CA ARG A 344 3.59 31.49 20.65
C ARG A 344 3.39 31.81 19.17
N PRO A 345 4.01 32.86 18.57
CA PRO A 345 3.80 33.18 17.16
C PRO A 345 4.34 32.08 16.24
N LEU A 346 5.57 31.61 16.46
CA LEU A 346 6.18 30.54 15.66
C LEU A 346 5.39 29.24 15.76
N ARG A 347 4.90 28.89 16.96
CA ARG A 347 4.06 27.71 17.15
C ARG A 347 2.75 27.81 16.36
N ARG A 348 2.11 28.98 16.33
CA ARG A 348 0.88 29.21 15.54
C ARG A 348 1.18 29.06 14.06
N ALA A 349 2.21 29.74 13.55
CA ALA A 349 2.62 29.64 12.16
C ALA A 349 2.94 28.19 11.75
N TRP A 350 3.68 27.46 12.59
CA TRP A 350 4.01 26.06 12.36
C TRP A 350 2.76 25.16 12.36
N ILE A 351 1.84 25.34 13.32
CA ILE A 351 0.58 24.56 13.35
C ILE A 351 -0.26 24.85 12.11
N THR A 352 -0.37 26.11 11.68
CA THR A 352 -1.08 26.47 10.45
C THR A 352 -0.45 25.78 9.24
N ALA A 353 0.88 25.85 9.09
CA ALA A 353 1.59 25.18 8.01
C ALA A 353 1.38 23.65 8.06
N TRP A 354 1.45 23.03 9.24
CA TRP A 354 1.21 21.61 9.45
C TRP A 354 -0.20 21.19 9.03
N VAL A 355 -1.22 21.94 9.43
CA VAL A 355 -2.62 21.65 9.07
C VAL A 355 -2.84 21.81 7.58
N VAL A 356 -2.37 22.90 6.97
CA VAL A 356 -2.50 23.14 5.52
C VAL A 356 -1.81 22.04 4.73
N PHE A 357 -0.57 21.69 5.10
CA PHE A 357 0.20 20.64 4.44
C PHE A 357 -0.52 19.28 4.52
N ASN A 358 -0.91 18.84 5.71
CA ASN A 358 -1.54 17.53 5.87
C ASN A 358 -2.94 17.47 5.26
N ALA A 359 -3.72 18.56 5.29
CA ALA A 359 -5.00 18.62 4.60
C ALA A 359 -4.83 18.54 3.09
N ALA A 360 -3.88 19.30 2.52
CA ALA A 360 -3.59 19.28 1.09
C ALA A 360 -3.07 17.90 0.63
N MET A 361 -2.05 17.36 1.30
CA MET A 361 -1.49 16.05 0.98
C MET A 361 -2.48 14.90 1.26
N GLY A 362 -3.29 15.01 2.31
CA GLY A 362 -4.33 14.05 2.63
C GLY A 362 -5.39 13.99 1.53
N VAL A 363 -5.90 15.13 1.07
CA VAL A 363 -6.85 15.18 -0.05
C VAL A 363 -6.19 14.70 -1.35
N LEU A 364 -4.96 15.15 -1.62
CA LEU A 364 -4.23 14.78 -2.82
C LEU A 364 -4.02 13.26 -2.90
N MET A 365 -3.42 12.67 -1.88
CA MET A 365 -3.05 11.25 -1.85
C MET A 365 -4.25 10.36 -1.53
N GLY A 366 -5.07 10.75 -0.56
CA GLY A 366 -6.18 9.96 -0.04
C GLY A 366 -7.50 10.11 -0.79
N VAL A 367 -7.60 10.97 -1.81
CA VAL A 367 -8.82 11.10 -2.63
C VAL A 367 -8.51 11.09 -4.12
N TYR A 368 -7.53 11.90 -4.55
CA TYR A 368 -7.30 12.10 -5.97
C TYR A 368 -6.26 11.14 -6.56
N HIS A 369 -5.16 10.85 -5.89
CA HIS A 369 -4.09 10.01 -6.42
C HIS A 369 -4.64 8.64 -6.82
N GLN A 370 -4.71 8.45 -8.14
CA GLN A 370 -5.25 7.26 -8.80
C GLN A 370 -6.64 6.82 -8.29
N GLY A 371 -7.45 7.72 -7.72
CA GLY A 371 -8.71 7.38 -7.03
C GLY A 371 -9.83 6.82 -7.92
N GLY A 372 -9.66 6.90 -9.24
CA GLY A 372 -10.55 6.29 -10.23
C GLY A 372 -10.38 4.79 -10.43
N ILE A 373 -9.26 4.17 -10.03
CA ILE A 373 -8.96 2.77 -10.37
C ILE A 373 -9.98 1.81 -9.78
N VAL A 374 -10.20 1.85 -8.46
CA VAL A 374 -11.13 0.96 -7.77
C VAL A 374 -12.57 1.13 -8.28
N PRO A 375 -13.13 2.36 -8.39
CA PRO A 375 -14.46 2.56 -8.95
C PRO A 375 -14.59 2.08 -10.41
N THR A 376 -13.54 2.21 -11.23
CA THR A 376 -13.56 1.72 -12.61
C THR A 376 -13.60 0.21 -12.65
N GLN A 377 -12.84 -0.49 -11.81
CA GLN A 377 -12.92 -1.96 -11.72
C GLN A 377 -14.33 -2.44 -11.33
N VAL A 378 -14.98 -1.75 -10.39
CA VAL A 378 -16.37 -2.05 -10.01
C VAL A 378 -17.37 -1.73 -11.13
N PHE A 379 -17.08 -0.75 -11.97
CA PHE A 379 -17.87 -0.48 -13.17
C PHE A 379 -17.66 -1.58 -14.22
N MET A 380 -16.40 -1.94 -14.48
CA MET A 380 -16.01 -2.96 -15.45
C MET A 380 -16.56 -4.33 -15.09
N SER A 381 -16.67 -4.68 -13.81
CA SER A 381 -17.30 -5.94 -13.37
C SER A 381 -18.77 -6.07 -13.81
N LYS A 382 -19.43 -4.95 -14.15
CA LYS A 382 -20.85 -4.93 -14.54
C LYS A 382 -21.13 -4.83 -16.05
N GLN A 383 -20.10 -4.70 -16.90
CA GLN A 383 -20.27 -4.48 -18.36
C GLN A 383 -20.41 -5.76 -19.20
N PRO A 384 -21.60 -6.32 -19.47
CA PRO A 384 -21.75 -7.68 -20.03
C PRO A 384 -20.90 -8.01 -21.28
N ASP A 385 -20.61 -7.03 -22.12
CA ASP A 385 -19.85 -7.14 -23.35
C ASP A 385 -18.31 -7.09 -23.17
N ALA A 386 -17.82 -6.64 -22.00
CA ALA A 386 -16.40 -6.38 -21.80
C ALA A 386 -15.56 -7.66 -21.75
N THR A 387 -14.71 -7.84 -22.77
CA THR A 387 -13.76 -8.95 -22.88
C THR A 387 -12.30 -8.49 -22.83
N LYS A 388 -12.02 -7.22 -23.14
CA LYS A 388 -10.68 -6.62 -23.03
C LYS A 388 -10.73 -5.25 -22.37
N ALA A 389 -9.86 -5.02 -21.39
CA ALA A 389 -9.66 -3.73 -20.74
C ALA A 389 -8.18 -3.34 -20.79
N ILE A 390 -7.87 -2.25 -21.48
CA ILE A 390 -6.53 -1.70 -21.62
C ILE A 390 -6.41 -0.48 -20.71
N TRP A 391 -5.47 -0.51 -19.78
CA TRP A 391 -5.21 0.55 -18.82
C TRP A 391 -3.97 1.33 -19.22
N TRP A 392 -4.14 2.59 -19.60
CA TRP A 392 -3.07 3.46 -20.09
C TRP A 392 -2.87 4.66 -19.16
N LYS A 393 -1.61 4.99 -18.85
CA LYS A 393 -1.24 6.08 -17.92
C LYS A 393 -1.92 5.98 -16.54
N THR A 394 -2.09 4.76 -16.04
CA THR A 394 -2.62 4.50 -14.70
C THR A 394 -1.83 3.37 -14.06
N TYR A 395 -1.89 3.26 -12.74
CA TYR A 395 -1.40 2.06 -12.09
C TYR A 395 -2.19 0.81 -12.50
N SER A 396 -1.51 -0.33 -12.47
CA SER A 396 -2.12 -1.65 -12.65
C SER A 396 -3.32 -1.84 -11.72
N PRO A 397 -4.51 -2.19 -12.25
CA PRO A 397 -5.71 -2.37 -11.44
C PRO A 397 -5.73 -3.74 -10.73
N PRO A 398 -6.38 -3.84 -9.55
CA PRO A 398 -6.60 -5.13 -8.87
C PRO A 398 -7.67 -5.94 -9.59
N ILE A 399 -7.29 -7.07 -10.21
CA ILE A 399 -8.23 -7.85 -11.04
C ILE A 399 -9.23 -8.66 -10.22
N TRP A 400 -8.89 -9.00 -8.97
CA TRP A 400 -9.79 -9.69 -8.05
C TRP A 400 -11.07 -8.89 -7.74
N LEU A 401 -11.09 -7.58 -8.00
CA LEU A 401 -12.29 -6.73 -7.89
C LEU A 401 -13.30 -6.93 -9.04
N LEU A 402 -12.96 -7.71 -10.06
CA LEU A 402 -13.83 -7.98 -11.20
C LEU A 402 -14.95 -8.99 -10.92
N ASN A 403 -15.01 -9.55 -9.70
CA ASN A 403 -16.11 -10.42 -9.25
C ASN A 403 -16.37 -11.61 -10.19
N GLY A 404 -15.35 -12.42 -10.44
CA GLY A 404 -15.38 -13.58 -11.35
C GLY A 404 -15.28 -13.22 -12.83
N LYS A 405 -15.55 -11.97 -13.21
CA LYS A 405 -15.53 -11.55 -14.62
C LYS A 405 -14.16 -11.62 -15.28
N ASN A 406 -13.10 -11.61 -14.51
CA ASN A 406 -11.74 -11.81 -15.02
C ASN A 406 -11.51 -13.19 -15.66
N GLU A 407 -12.45 -14.14 -15.57
CA GLU A 407 -12.46 -15.35 -16.40
C GLU A 407 -12.67 -15.04 -17.89
N VAL A 408 -13.40 -13.97 -18.21
CA VAL A 408 -13.73 -13.55 -19.58
C VAL A 408 -13.13 -12.19 -19.96
N LEU A 409 -12.80 -11.35 -18.98
CA LEU A 409 -12.22 -10.02 -19.17
C LEU A 409 -10.71 -10.06 -18.97
N GLU A 410 -9.98 -9.98 -20.09
CA GLU A 410 -8.53 -9.81 -20.08
C GLU A 410 -8.17 -8.35 -19.77
N THR A 411 -7.44 -8.13 -18.68
CA THR A 411 -6.94 -6.80 -18.31
C THR A 411 -5.47 -6.66 -18.68
N ARG A 412 -5.14 -5.64 -19.47
CA ARG A 412 -3.77 -5.32 -19.89
C ARG A 412 -3.36 -3.97 -19.33
N ASP A 413 -2.23 -3.95 -18.64
CA ASP A 413 -1.60 -2.72 -18.18
C ASP A 413 -0.54 -2.29 -19.20
N VAL A 414 -0.69 -1.06 -19.70
CA VAL A 414 0.20 -0.43 -20.68
C VAL A 414 0.60 0.97 -20.22
N MET A 415 0.74 1.17 -18.90
CA MET A 415 1.10 2.44 -18.26
C MET A 415 2.22 3.21 -18.97
N SER A 416 3.32 2.55 -19.33
CA SER A 416 4.51 3.18 -19.94
C SER A 416 4.46 3.27 -21.47
N LEU A 417 3.42 2.73 -22.12
CA LEU A 417 3.37 2.62 -23.56
C LEU A 417 3.20 4.01 -24.21
N GLY A 418 3.97 4.24 -25.28
CA GLY A 418 3.87 5.44 -26.10
C GLY A 418 2.50 5.53 -26.78
N ARG A 419 2.13 6.76 -27.19
CA ARG A 419 0.83 7.01 -27.84
C ARG A 419 0.67 6.17 -29.11
N GLU A 420 1.66 6.19 -29.99
CA GLU A 420 1.58 5.51 -31.31
C GLU A 420 1.43 3.99 -31.16
N ASP A 421 2.22 3.40 -30.27
CA ASP A 421 2.13 1.97 -29.96
C ASP A 421 0.79 1.58 -29.33
N LEU A 422 0.21 2.45 -28.47
CA LEU A 422 -1.13 2.25 -27.93
C LEU A 422 -2.17 2.19 -29.07
N PHE A 423 -2.13 3.15 -30.00
CA PHE A 423 -3.09 3.16 -31.11
C PHE A 423 -2.92 1.94 -32.02
N ALA A 424 -1.68 1.56 -32.34
CA ALA A 424 -1.41 0.33 -33.09
C ALA A 424 -1.99 -0.91 -32.38
N GLN A 425 -1.81 -1.00 -31.06
CA GLN A 425 -2.40 -2.09 -30.28
C GLN A 425 -3.93 -2.03 -30.30
N LEU A 426 -4.53 -0.87 -30.10
CA LEU A 426 -5.98 -0.68 -30.13
C LEU A 426 -6.58 -1.05 -31.49
N GLU A 427 -5.92 -0.74 -32.61
CA GLU A 427 -6.36 -1.13 -33.94
C GLU A 427 -6.46 -2.66 -34.09
N THR A 428 -5.55 -3.42 -33.46
CA THR A 428 -5.62 -4.89 -33.51
C THR A 428 -6.75 -5.46 -32.67
N VAL A 429 -7.09 -4.83 -31.53
CA VAL A 429 -8.04 -5.38 -30.56
C VAL A 429 -9.43 -4.73 -30.59
N ALA A 430 -9.62 -3.61 -31.27
CA ALA A 430 -10.90 -2.91 -31.34
C ALA A 430 -11.97 -3.75 -32.04
N THR A 431 -13.18 -3.73 -31.51
CA THR A 431 -14.29 -4.48 -32.07
C THR A 431 -14.91 -3.78 -33.27
N CYS A 432 -15.44 -4.57 -34.20
CA CYS A 432 -16.22 -4.06 -35.31
C CYS A 432 -17.55 -3.55 -34.80
N ASP A 433 -17.91 -2.32 -35.14
CA ASP A 433 -19.23 -1.79 -34.82
C ASP A 433 -19.73 -0.95 -36.01
N THR A 434 -21.02 -1.05 -36.35
CA THR A 434 -21.65 -0.06 -37.24
C THR A 434 -22.01 1.15 -36.39
N PRO A 435 -21.89 2.39 -36.87
CA PRO A 435 -22.15 3.56 -36.02
C PRO A 435 -23.60 3.57 -35.50
N ALA A 436 -23.81 3.00 -34.32
CA ALA A 436 -25.00 3.22 -33.54
C ALA A 436 -24.88 4.61 -32.88
N ASP A 437 -26.02 5.27 -32.66
CA ASP A 437 -26.07 6.54 -31.92
C ASP A 437 -25.23 6.43 -30.63
N ARG A 438 -24.41 7.46 -30.34
CA ARG A 438 -23.60 7.56 -29.11
C ARG A 438 -24.45 7.43 -27.83
N ARG A 439 -25.78 7.56 -27.94
CA ARG A 439 -26.74 7.33 -26.84
C ARG A 439 -27.30 5.91 -26.77
N SER A 440 -27.18 5.09 -27.83
CA SER A 440 -27.73 3.73 -27.87
C SER A 440 -26.94 2.77 -26.98
N LEU A 441 -27.57 2.09 -26.03
CA LEU A 441 -26.92 1.06 -25.20
C LEU A 441 -26.88 -0.33 -25.86
N GLU A 442 -27.20 -0.43 -27.15
CA GLU A 442 -27.25 -1.71 -27.88
C GLU A 442 -25.93 -2.47 -27.88
N TYR A 443 -24.82 -1.73 -27.78
CA TYR A 443 -23.47 -2.28 -27.70
C TYR A 443 -23.29 -3.27 -26.53
N LEU A 444 -24.07 -3.11 -25.45
CA LEU A 444 -24.06 -4.02 -24.30
C LEU A 444 -24.63 -5.40 -24.63
N ARG A 445 -25.34 -5.55 -25.76
CA ARG A 445 -25.84 -6.84 -26.26
C ARG A 445 -24.79 -7.60 -27.06
N GLU A 446 -23.69 -6.95 -27.41
CA GLU A 446 -22.60 -7.61 -28.10
C GLU A 446 -21.86 -8.56 -27.18
N LYS A 447 -21.29 -9.61 -27.78
CA LYS A 447 -20.55 -10.64 -27.03
C LYS A 447 -19.14 -10.18 -26.64
N ASN A 448 -18.54 -9.30 -27.45
CA ASN A 448 -17.16 -8.87 -27.31
C ASN A 448 -17.07 -7.35 -27.33
N GLY A 449 -16.26 -6.79 -26.44
CA GLY A 449 -16.12 -5.35 -26.26
C GLY A 449 -14.72 -5.03 -25.73
N THR A 450 -14.07 -4.08 -26.39
CA THR A 450 -12.75 -3.58 -25.99
C THR A 450 -12.89 -2.20 -25.36
N TYR A 451 -12.29 -2.05 -24.18
CA TYR A 451 -12.32 -0.83 -23.39
C TYR A 451 -10.92 -0.27 -23.20
N LEU A 452 -10.76 1.02 -23.40
CA LEU A 452 -9.59 1.79 -23.00
C LEU A 452 -9.95 2.55 -21.71
N ILE A 453 -9.12 2.42 -20.69
CA ILE A 453 -9.20 3.17 -19.44
C ILE A 453 -7.98 4.09 -19.41
N ALA A 454 -8.20 5.39 -19.31
CA ALA A 454 -7.13 6.37 -19.30
C ALA A 454 -7.54 7.69 -18.59
N PRO A 455 -6.57 8.46 -18.06
CA PRO A 455 -6.83 9.75 -17.46
C PRO A 455 -7.39 10.74 -18.47
N LEU A 456 -8.33 11.58 -18.05
CA LEU A 456 -8.85 12.67 -18.87
C LEU A 456 -7.80 13.76 -19.16
N SER A 457 -6.73 13.79 -18.38
CA SER A 457 -5.55 14.64 -18.58
C SER A 457 -4.65 14.17 -19.72
N ALA A 458 -4.78 12.92 -20.18
CA ALA A 458 -4.03 12.39 -21.31
C ALA A 458 -4.60 12.93 -22.64
N THR A 459 -4.08 14.09 -23.07
CA THR A 459 -4.52 14.81 -24.29
C THR A 459 -4.29 14.05 -25.59
N GLY A 460 -3.49 12.97 -25.55
CA GLY A 460 -3.19 12.14 -26.73
C GLY A 460 -4.42 11.53 -27.41
N LEU A 461 -5.55 11.42 -26.71
CA LEU A 461 -6.81 10.90 -27.26
C LEU A 461 -7.65 11.97 -27.98
N ASP A 462 -7.44 13.26 -27.69
CA ASP A 462 -8.33 14.36 -28.10
C ASP A 462 -8.66 14.39 -29.60
N PRO A 463 -7.69 14.19 -30.52
CA PRO A 463 -7.98 14.21 -31.95
C PRO A 463 -9.01 13.16 -32.39
N TYR A 464 -9.10 12.05 -31.66
CA TYR A 464 -9.97 10.92 -31.98
C TYR A 464 -11.33 10.99 -31.28
N LEU A 465 -11.47 11.77 -30.20
CA LEU A 465 -12.73 11.90 -29.47
C LEU A 465 -13.83 12.60 -30.29
N SER A 466 -13.42 13.52 -31.18
CA SER A 466 -14.30 14.20 -32.14
C SER A 466 -14.65 13.35 -33.36
N ASN A 467 -13.97 12.20 -33.57
CA ASN A 467 -14.24 11.34 -34.71
C ASN A 467 -15.68 10.79 -34.64
N LYS A 468 -16.49 11.20 -35.61
CA LYS A 468 -17.87 10.72 -35.86
C LYS A 468 -17.98 9.94 -37.17
N GLY A 469 -16.88 9.86 -37.93
CA GLY A 469 -16.83 9.21 -39.23
C GLY A 469 -16.69 7.70 -39.13
N LEU A 470 -16.49 7.06 -40.29
CA LEU A 470 -16.23 5.64 -40.41
C LEU A 470 -14.73 5.31 -40.41
N ASP A 471 -13.84 6.30 -40.48
CA ASP A 471 -12.41 6.03 -40.64
C ASP A 471 -11.70 5.88 -39.28
N GLY A 472 -10.90 4.83 -39.16
CA GLY A 472 -10.03 4.57 -38.00
C GLY A 472 -10.76 4.15 -36.71
N LEU A 473 -10.10 4.41 -35.58
CA LEU A 473 -10.59 4.12 -34.24
C LEU A 473 -11.62 5.16 -33.79
N ARG A 474 -12.64 4.68 -33.09
CA ARG A 474 -13.69 5.47 -32.47
C ARG A 474 -13.76 5.18 -30.98
N PHE A 475 -13.88 6.25 -30.21
CA PHE A 475 -13.92 6.21 -28.76
C PHE A 475 -15.28 6.70 -28.28
N ARG A 476 -16.01 5.83 -27.60
CA ARG A 476 -17.26 6.18 -26.93
C ARG A 476 -17.04 6.17 -25.44
N GLU A 477 -17.10 7.34 -24.81
CA GLU A 477 -17.09 7.42 -23.35
C GLU A 477 -18.35 6.76 -22.78
N VAL A 478 -18.15 5.73 -21.95
CA VAL A 478 -19.25 4.99 -21.31
C VAL A 478 -19.33 5.27 -19.82
N TRP A 479 -18.23 5.75 -19.21
CA TRP A 479 -18.14 5.99 -17.79
C TRP A 479 -17.01 6.96 -17.46
N ARG A 480 -17.19 7.72 -16.38
CA ARG A 480 -16.24 8.73 -15.91
C ARG A 480 -16.23 8.83 -14.39
N TYR A 481 -15.05 9.04 -13.83
CA TYR A 481 -14.83 9.38 -12.43
C TYR A 481 -13.97 10.64 -12.28
N GLN A 482 -14.46 11.63 -11.56
CA GLN A 482 -13.86 12.98 -11.53
C GLN A 482 -12.69 13.12 -10.53
N LYS A 483 -12.60 12.26 -9.52
CA LYS A 483 -11.60 12.38 -8.45
C LYS A 483 -10.40 11.48 -8.74
N HIS A 484 -9.68 11.79 -9.81
CA HIS A 484 -8.50 11.04 -10.21
C HIS A 484 -7.41 11.98 -10.71
N PHE A 485 -6.18 11.78 -10.21
CA PHE A 485 -4.95 12.34 -10.74
C PHE A 485 -3.94 11.22 -10.99
N ASN A 486 -3.22 11.35 -12.09
CA ASN A 486 -2.01 10.59 -12.37
C ASN A 486 -0.82 11.54 -12.33
N PHE A 487 0.19 11.23 -11.50
CA PHE A 487 1.41 12.05 -11.43
C PHE A 487 2.44 11.68 -12.49
N ASP A 488 2.27 10.54 -13.18
CA ASP A 488 3.18 10.14 -14.25
C ASP A 488 2.94 10.89 -15.56
N ASP A 489 1.86 11.70 -15.63
CA ASP A 489 1.56 12.63 -16.73
C ASP A 489 2.07 14.07 -16.46
N LEU A 490 2.91 14.24 -15.45
CA LEU A 490 3.55 15.51 -15.12
C LEU A 490 4.77 15.75 -16.00
N ASP A 491 4.55 16.35 -17.17
CA ASP A 491 5.64 16.89 -17.98
C ASP A 491 5.92 18.34 -17.59
N TRP A 492 6.97 18.57 -16.81
CA TRP A 492 7.39 19.92 -16.43
C TRP A 492 8.29 20.57 -17.47
N GLY A 493 8.96 19.77 -18.31
CA GLY A 493 9.96 20.23 -19.26
C GLY A 493 9.34 20.80 -20.53
N GLU A 494 8.37 20.08 -21.11
CA GLU A 494 7.73 20.47 -22.37
C GLU A 494 6.58 21.48 -22.14
N ASP A 495 5.72 21.20 -21.16
CA ASP A 495 4.50 22.00 -20.93
C ASP A 495 4.74 23.20 -20.00
N GLY A 496 5.72 23.12 -19.11
CA GLY A 496 5.94 24.08 -18.04
C GLY A 496 4.90 24.02 -16.91
N VAL A 497 5.25 24.55 -15.73
CA VAL A 497 4.49 24.34 -14.48
C VAL A 497 3.01 24.70 -14.57
N TRP A 498 2.68 25.90 -15.06
CA TRP A 498 1.30 26.40 -15.03
C TRP A 498 0.38 25.68 -16.03
N LYS A 499 0.87 25.33 -17.23
CA LYS A 499 0.07 24.59 -18.21
C LYS A 499 -0.20 23.17 -17.71
N THR A 500 0.80 22.51 -17.16
CA THR A 500 0.66 21.17 -16.56
C THR A 500 -0.37 21.18 -15.42
N LEU A 501 -0.30 22.17 -14.52
CA LEU A 501 -1.29 22.30 -13.43
C LEU A 501 -2.70 22.60 -13.94
N ASN A 502 -2.84 23.53 -14.90
CA ASN A 502 -4.15 23.84 -15.49
C ASN A 502 -4.75 22.62 -16.21
N ARG A 503 -3.94 21.83 -16.92
CA ARG A 503 -4.35 20.57 -17.55
C ARG A 503 -4.80 19.56 -16.49
N LEU A 504 -3.95 19.30 -15.49
CA LEU A 504 -4.21 18.30 -14.47
C LEU A 504 -5.47 18.63 -13.67
N ILE A 505 -5.62 19.87 -13.21
CA ILE A 505 -6.78 20.30 -12.40
C ILE A 505 -8.05 20.42 -13.24
N GLY A 506 -7.95 21.00 -14.44
CA GLY A 506 -9.07 21.28 -15.33
C GLY A 506 -9.63 20.03 -16.02
N ARG A 507 -8.78 19.05 -16.29
CA ARG A 507 -9.12 17.78 -16.95
C ARG A 507 -8.94 16.57 -16.04
N ARG A 508 -9.10 16.79 -14.74
CA ARG A 508 -9.02 15.72 -13.74
C ARG A 508 -10.06 14.63 -14.00
N GLY A 509 -9.70 13.40 -13.67
CA GLY A 509 -10.60 12.27 -13.76
C GLY A 509 -10.05 11.13 -14.59
N LEU A 510 -10.73 10.00 -14.50
CA LEU A 510 -10.47 8.77 -15.23
C LEU A 510 -11.73 8.41 -16.01
N ALA A 511 -11.58 8.02 -17.26
CA ALA A 511 -12.71 7.59 -18.07
C ALA A 511 -12.47 6.21 -18.67
N ALA A 512 -13.58 5.52 -18.93
CA ALA A 512 -13.61 4.30 -19.71
C ALA A 512 -14.24 4.60 -21.07
N TRP A 513 -13.50 4.33 -22.13
CA TRP A 513 -13.95 4.46 -23.50
C TRP A 513 -14.11 3.08 -24.10
N ARG A 514 -15.29 2.79 -24.63
CA ARG A 514 -15.47 1.66 -25.52
C ARG A 514 -14.86 2.00 -26.87
N VAL A 515 -13.98 1.12 -27.35
CA VAL A 515 -13.16 1.34 -28.55
C VAL A 515 -13.66 0.46 -29.68
N THR A 516 -14.07 1.08 -30.78
CA THR A 516 -14.56 0.37 -31.97
C THR A 516 -13.87 0.87 -33.23
N LYS A 517 -13.91 0.08 -34.30
CA LYS A 517 -13.44 0.47 -35.63
C LYS A 517 -14.46 0.10 -36.68
N SER A 518 -14.42 0.77 -37.83
CA SER A 518 -15.17 0.30 -38.99
C SER A 518 -14.48 -0.91 -39.59
N CYS A 519 -15.26 -1.91 -39.97
CA CYS A 519 -14.75 -3.11 -40.59
C CYS A 519 -15.08 -3.13 -42.08
N PRO A 520 -14.16 -3.61 -42.92
CA PRO A 520 -14.41 -3.72 -44.35
C PRO A 520 -15.54 -4.74 -44.60
N GLY A 521 -16.72 -4.19 -44.92
CA GLY A 521 -17.85 -4.86 -45.58
C GLY A 521 -18.39 -6.17 -44.98
N LYS A 522 -19.46 -6.06 -44.18
CA LYS A 522 -20.69 -6.73 -44.62
C LYS A 522 -21.35 -5.77 -45.61
N LYS A 523 -20.95 -5.85 -46.88
CA LYS A 523 -21.82 -5.35 -47.95
C LYS A 523 -23.08 -6.21 -47.84
N GLY A 524 -24.21 -5.55 -47.57
CA GLY A 524 -25.52 -6.19 -47.61
C GLY A 524 -25.80 -6.80 -48.97
#